data_AF-A0A7X8Q0S9-F1
#
_entry.id   AF-A0A7X8Q0S9-F1
#
_cell.length_a   1.000
_cell.length_b   1.000
_cell.length_c   1.000
_cell.angle_alpha   90.00
_cell.angle_beta   90.00
_cell.angle_gamma   90.00
#
_symmetry.space_group_name_H-M   'P 1'
#
loop_
_entity.id
_entity.type
_entity.pdbx_description
1 polymer ?
#
loop_
_entity_poly.entity_id
_entity_poly.type
_entity_poly.pdbx_seq_one_letter_code
_entity_poly.pdbx_strand_id
1 'polypeptide(L)'
;MQFILSTFERQLVKRENSFIEAVSYSLVYYEADLEYELEERILIPLLLGKIVTERTNRFFLGQYKLFEKVAKEVQERQNELDLTREELIEVVDCANYLLQLLPKMEITNDPQEK
;
A
#
# COMPACT_ATOMS: atom_id res chain seq x y z
N MET A 1 8.08 -4.69 8.98
CA MET A 1 7.22 -5.38 7.98
C MET A 1 6.32 -6.50 8.57
N GLN A 2 6.83 -7.46 9.35
CA GLN A 2 6.03 -8.58 9.91
C GLN A 2 4.87 -8.15 10.84
N PHE A 3 5.04 -7.06 11.59
CA PHE A 3 3.98 -6.45 12.41
C PHE A 3 2.80 -5.90 11.58
N ILE A 4 3.07 -5.43 10.37
CA ILE A 4 2.07 -4.81 9.50
C ILE A 4 1.26 -5.88 8.78
N LEU A 5 1.92 -6.94 8.30
CA LEU A 5 1.24 -8.09 7.72
C LEU A 5 0.35 -8.79 8.75
N SER A 6 0.83 -8.99 9.98
CA SER A 6 0.00 -9.55 11.05
C SER A 6 -1.15 -8.62 11.48
N THR A 7 -0.94 -7.30 11.45
CA THR A 7 -2.03 -6.33 11.64
C THR A 7 -3.07 -6.42 10.53
N PHE A 8 -2.63 -6.47 9.28
CA PHE A 8 -3.48 -6.59 8.10
C PHE A 8 -4.32 -7.88 8.15
N GLU A 9 -3.70 -9.05 8.35
CA GLU A 9 -4.40 -10.34 8.44
C GLU A 9 -5.46 -10.35 9.54
N ARG A 10 -5.11 -9.82 10.72
CA ARG A 10 -6.06 -9.71 11.84
C ARG A 10 -7.25 -8.82 11.49
N GLN A 11 -7.02 -7.72 10.78
CA GLN A 11 -8.11 -6.83 10.37
C GLN A 11 -8.96 -7.41 9.26
N LEU A 12 -8.36 -8.15 8.33
CA LEU A 12 -9.08 -8.86 7.29
C LEU A 12 -10.12 -9.82 7.88
N VAL A 13 -9.74 -10.57 8.91
CA VAL A 13 -10.66 -11.46 9.64
C VAL A 13 -11.78 -10.67 10.35
N LYS A 14 -11.45 -9.52 10.98
CA LYS A 14 -12.43 -8.70 11.71
C LYS A 14 -13.39 -7.93 10.80
N ARG A 15 -12.99 -7.62 9.56
CA ARG A 15 -13.74 -6.81 8.59
C ARG A 15 -14.47 -7.66 7.55
N GLU A 16 -14.87 -8.87 7.91
CA GLU A 16 -15.59 -9.80 7.03
C GLU A 16 -14.90 -10.04 5.67
N ASN A 17 -13.56 -10.05 5.65
CA ASN A 17 -12.74 -10.14 4.44
C ASN A 17 -12.81 -8.93 3.49
N SER A 18 -13.21 -7.76 3.98
CA SER A 18 -13.09 -6.50 3.25
C SER A 18 -11.63 -6.04 3.20
N PHE A 19 -10.97 -6.35 2.06
CA PHE A 19 -9.57 -5.97 1.82
C PHE A 19 -9.35 -4.46 1.89
N ILE A 20 -10.26 -3.66 1.33
CA ILE A 20 -10.15 -2.19 1.37
C ILE A 20 -10.20 -1.66 2.80
N GLU A 21 -11.06 -2.20 3.67
CA GLU A 21 -11.15 -1.74 5.06
C GLU A 21 -9.96 -2.21 5.90
N ALA A 22 -9.50 -3.44 5.68
CA ALA A 22 -8.31 -3.97 6.34
C ALA A 22 -7.07 -3.15 5.99
N VAL A 23 -6.94 -2.72 4.73
CA VAL A 23 -5.87 -1.79 4.30
C VAL A 23 -6.01 -0.43 4.97
N SER A 24 -7.18 0.21 4.97
CA SER A 24 -7.36 1.51 5.65
C SER A 24 -6.92 1.45 7.10
N TYR A 25 -7.33 0.41 7.83
CA TYR A 25 -6.93 0.26 9.22
C TYR A 25 -5.42 0.05 9.38
N SER A 26 -4.81 -0.75 8.49
CA SER A 26 -3.37 -1.00 8.52
C SER A 26 -2.57 0.27 8.22
N LEU A 27 -3.06 1.11 7.31
CA LEU A 27 -2.46 2.41 7.01
C LEU A 27 -2.60 3.40 8.16
N VAL A 28 -3.76 3.46 8.84
CA VAL A 28 -3.95 4.32 10.02
C VAL A 28 -3.02 3.93 11.16
N TYR A 29 -2.86 2.62 11.42
CA TYR A 29 -1.90 2.15 12.42
C TYR A 29 -0.46 2.45 12.00
N TYR A 30 -0.15 2.29 10.72
CA TYR A 30 1.15 2.65 10.15
C TYR A 30 1.48 4.14 10.32
N GLU A 31 0.53 5.04 10.07
CA GLU A 31 0.68 6.49 10.23
C GLU A 31 0.76 6.91 11.71
N ALA A 32 0.03 6.23 12.59
CA ALA A 32 -0.05 6.58 14.01
C ALA A 32 1.19 6.13 14.81
N ASP A 33 1.86 5.05 14.40
CA ASP A 33 2.91 4.46 15.23
C ASP A 33 4.33 5.02 15.00
N LEU A 34 4.72 5.68 13.89
CA LEU A 34 6.19 5.81 13.62
C LEU A 34 6.80 7.06 12.96
N GLU A 35 7.93 7.45 13.57
CA GLU A 35 9.16 7.97 12.97
C GLU A 35 9.85 6.89 12.10
N TYR A 36 9.37 6.63 10.89
CA TYR A 36 10.00 5.65 9.99
C TYR A 36 11.04 6.26 9.02
N GLU A 37 12.02 5.44 8.65
CA GLU A 37 13.00 5.69 7.58
C GLU A 37 12.32 5.62 6.20
N LEU A 38 13.06 5.96 5.14
CA LEU A 38 12.53 6.16 3.79
C LEU A 38 11.90 4.87 3.22
N GLU A 39 12.52 3.73 3.51
CA GLU A 39 12.19 2.40 3.02
C GLU A 39 10.81 1.98 3.49
N GLU A 40 10.50 2.06 4.79
CA GLU A 40 9.18 1.68 5.29
C GLU A 40 8.06 2.54 4.71
N ARG A 41 8.33 3.83 4.48
CA ARG A 41 7.38 4.77 3.86
C ARG A 41 7.04 4.42 2.42
N ILE A 42 7.90 3.65 1.77
CA ILE A 42 7.72 3.21 0.40
C ILE A 42 7.20 1.77 0.36
N LEU A 43 7.91 0.83 1.00
CA LEU A 43 7.65 -0.60 0.88
C LEU A 43 6.28 -1.01 1.42
N ILE A 44 5.84 -0.44 2.54
CA ILE A 44 4.59 -0.84 3.18
C ILE A 44 3.36 -0.44 2.36
N PRO A 45 3.22 0.83 1.92
CA PRO A 45 2.13 1.19 1.03
C PRO A 45 2.15 0.41 -0.29
N LEU A 46 3.34 0.13 -0.85
CA LEU A 46 3.47 -0.70 -2.05
C LEU A 46 2.92 -2.12 -1.85
N LEU A 47 3.34 -2.78 -0.78
CA LEU A 47 2.91 -4.13 -0.47
C LEU A 47 1.40 -4.20 -0.21
N LEU A 48 0.87 -3.30 0.61
CA LEU A 48 -0.56 -3.23 0.90
C LEU A 48 -1.37 -2.91 -0.36
N GLY A 49 -0.90 -1.95 -1.17
CA GLY A 49 -1.50 -1.60 -2.45
C GLY A 49 -1.57 -2.78 -3.40
N LYS A 50 -0.49 -3.58 -3.49
CA LYS A 50 -0.47 -4.78 -4.35
C LYS A 50 -1.50 -5.81 -3.90
N ILE A 51 -1.51 -6.13 -2.60
CA ILE A 51 -2.42 -7.12 -2.02
C ILE A 51 -3.88 -6.77 -2.32
N VAL A 52 -4.28 -5.52 -2.09
CA VAL A 52 -5.67 -5.13 -2.30
C VAL A 52 -6.02 -5.04 -3.79
N THR A 53 -5.11 -4.59 -4.65
CA THR A 53 -5.32 -4.58 -6.12
C THR A 53 -5.53 -5.99 -6.70
N GLU A 54 -4.85 -7.00 -6.15
CA GLU A 54 -5.01 -8.40 -6.56
C GLU A 54 -6.33 -9.04 -6.09
N ARG A 55 -6.98 -8.47 -5.07
CA ARG A 55 -8.08 -9.11 -4.34
C ARG A 55 -9.41 -8.39 -4.46
N THR A 56 -9.40 -7.14 -4.91
CA THR A 56 -10.59 -6.34 -5.13
C THR A 56 -10.40 -5.45 -6.35
N ASN A 57 -11.50 -4.93 -6.91
CA ASN A 57 -11.49 -4.01 -8.05
C ASN A 57 -11.76 -2.55 -7.64
N ARG A 58 -11.79 -2.25 -6.33
CA ARG A 58 -12.17 -0.93 -5.80
C ARG A 58 -11.20 -0.42 -4.75
N PHE A 59 -11.16 0.90 -4.59
CA PHE A 59 -10.32 1.63 -3.64
C PHE A 59 -11.03 2.81 -3.02
N PHE A 60 -10.67 3.16 -1.79
CA PHE A 60 -10.94 4.50 -1.27
C PHE A 60 -10.04 5.54 -1.93
N LEU A 61 -10.53 6.76 -2.11
CA LEU A 61 -9.78 7.84 -2.76
C LEU A 61 -8.43 8.11 -2.08
N GLY A 62 -8.38 8.12 -0.74
CA GLY A 62 -7.13 8.29 0.01
C GLY A 62 -6.11 7.19 -0.28
N GLN A 63 -6.57 5.94 -0.34
CA GLN A 63 -5.73 4.78 -0.67
C GLN A 63 -5.18 4.87 -2.09
N TYR A 64 -6.04 5.17 -3.07
CA TYR A 64 -5.64 5.36 -4.46
C TYR A 64 -4.50 6.39 -4.57
N LYS A 65 -4.69 7.57 -3.96
CA LYS A 65 -3.70 8.66 -4.00
C LYS A 65 -2.39 8.26 -3.33
N LEU A 66 -2.45 7.57 -2.19
CA LEU A 66 -1.27 7.11 -1.48
C LEU A 66 -0.47 6.11 -2.33
N PHE A 67 -1.14 5.08 -2.86
CA PHE A 67 -0.48 4.04 -3.65
C PHE A 67 0.09 4.57 -4.96
N GLU A 68 -0.66 5.45 -5.64
CA GLU A 68 -0.16 6.11 -6.83
C GLU A 68 1.08 6.97 -6.52
N LYS A 69 1.03 7.76 -5.43
CA LYS A 69 2.16 8.59 -5.01
C LYS A 69 3.40 7.75 -4.73
N VAL A 70 3.28 6.72 -3.90
CA VAL A 70 4.42 5.89 -3.50
C VAL A 70 4.99 5.10 -4.69
N ALA A 71 4.14 4.60 -5.58
CA ALA A 71 4.60 3.91 -6.78
C ALA A 71 5.39 4.85 -7.73
N LYS A 72 4.98 6.13 -7.84
CA LYS A 72 5.77 7.15 -8.56
C LYS A 72 7.07 7.48 -7.84
N GLU A 73 7.03 7.58 -6.51
CA GLU A 73 8.20 7.89 -5.70
C GLU A 73 9.31 6.84 -5.85
N VAL A 74 8.97 5.56 -6.00
CA VAL A 74 9.95 4.51 -6.36
C VAL A 74 10.64 4.80 -7.68
N GLN A 75 9.91 5.21 -8.72
CA GLN A 75 10.50 5.49 -10.04
C GLN A 75 11.52 6.65 -9.98
N GLU A 76 11.24 7.63 -9.13
CA GLU A 76 12.08 8.82 -8.97
C GLU A 76 13.28 8.58 -8.04
N ARG A 77 13.09 7.77 -7.00
CA ARG A 77 14.00 7.67 -5.84
C ARG A 77 14.55 6.27 -5.61
N GLN A 78 14.43 5.35 -6.57
CA GLN A 78 14.96 3.97 -6.44
C GLN A 78 16.44 3.90 -6.04
N ASN A 79 17.25 4.91 -6.37
CA ASN A 79 18.68 4.94 -6.01
C ASN A 79 18.95 5.41 -4.56
N GLU A 80 17.92 5.92 -3.87
CA GLU A 80 18.00 6.36 -2.47
C GLU A 80 17.58 5.28 -1.48
N LEU A 81 17.05 4.15 -1.98
CA LEU A 81 16.63 3.02 -1.17
C LEU A 81 17.84 2.13 -0.85
N ASP A 82 18.08 1.87 0.43
CA ASP A 82 19.12 0.92 0.87
C ASP A 82 18.62 -0.53 0.74
N LEU A 83 18.53 -0.99 -0.51
CA LEU A 83 18.03 -2.32 -0.88
C LEU A 83 19.06 -3.12 -1.67
N THR A 84 19.00 -4.43 -1.56
CA THR A 84 19.73 -5.30 -2.47
C THR A 84 19.17 -5.17 -3.89
N ARG A 85 19.97 -5.57 -4.89
CA ARG A 85 19.55 -5.54 -6.30
C ARG A 85 18.28 -6.36 -6.55
N GLU A 86 18.13 -7.50 -5.87
CA GLU A 86 16.97 -8.38 -6.02
C GLU A 86 15.71 -7.71 -5.43
N GLU A 87 15.81 -7.18 -4.21
CA GLU A 87 14.71 -6.43 -3.57
C GLU A 87 14.31 -5.20 -4.39
N LEU A 88 15.28 -4.48 -4.94
CA LEU A 88 14.99 -3.30 -5.77
C LEU A 88 14.20 -3.67 -7.03
N ILE A 89 14.53 -4.79 -7.68
CA ILE A 89 13.77 -5.29 -8.83
C ILE A 89 12.33 -5.59 -8.42
N GLU A 90 12.12 -6.29 -7.31
CA GLU A 90 10.79 -6.61 -6.81
C GLU A 90 9.97 -5.36 -6.49
N VAL A 91 10.60 -4.35 -5.88
CA VAL A 91 9.97 -3.07 -5.53
C VAL A 91 9.56 -2.28 -6.77
N VAL A 92 10.44 -2.20 -7.76
CA VAL A 92 10.16 -1.55 -9.04
C VAL A 92 9.06 -2.28 -9.80
N ASP A 93 9.08 -3.60 -9.83
CA ASP A 93 8.03 -4.42 -10.47
C ASP A 93 6.68 -4.21 -9.78
N CYS A 94 6.67 -4.16 -8.44
CA CYS A 94 5.46 -3.86 -7.66
C CYS A 94 4.93 -2.45 -7.95
N ALA A 95 5.81 -1.45 -8.07
CA ALA A 95 5.42 -0.09 -8.41
C ALA A 95 4.82 0.00 -9.81
N ASN A 96 5.45 -0.64 -10.80
CA ASN A 96 4.95 -0.71 -12.17
C ASN A 96 3.58 -1.40 -12.24
N TYR A 97 3.42 -2.50 -11.50
CA TYR A 97 2.15 -3.21 -11.39
C TYR A 97 1.02 -2.30 -10.88
N LEU A 98 1.28 -1.54 -9.81
CA LEU A 98 0.30 -0.60 -9.28
C LEU A 98 -0.04 0.51 -10.26
N LEU A 99 0.96 1.14 -10.88
CA LEU A 99 0.74 2.21 -11.86
C LEU A 99 -0.09 1.73 -13.07
N GLN A 100 0.05 0.46 -13.45
CA GLN A 100 -0.73 -0.13 -14.54
C GLN A 100 -2.17 -0.44 -14.14
N LEU A 101 -2.43 -0.82 -12.90
CA LEU A 101 -3.75 -1.29 -12.45
C LEU A 101 -4.59 -0.22 -11.79
N LEU A 102 -4.00 0.65 -10.96
CA LEU A 102 -4.73 1.71 -10.24
C LEU A 102 -5.68 2.50 -11.15
N PRO A 103 -5.31 2.95 -12.37
CA PRO A 103 -6.21 3.71 -13.25
C PRO A 103 -7.46 2.94 -13.71
N LYS A 104 -7.50 1.61 -13.54
CA LYS A 104 -8.59 0.73 -13.96
C LYS A 104 -9.54 0.37 -12.81
N MET A 105 -9.25 0.84 -11.60
CA MET A 105 -9.98 0.48 -10.39
C MET A 105 -11.13 1.45 -10.14
N GLU A 106 -12.20 0.96 -9.52
CA GLU A 106 -13.29 1.79 -9.06
C GLU A 106 -12.85 2.60 -7.85
N ILE A 107 -13.07 3.92 -7.88
CA ILE A 107 -12.76 4.81 -6.76
C ILE A 107 -14.05 5.15 -6.03
N THR A 108 -14.08 4.90 -4.72
CA THR A 108 -15.17 5.26 -3.83
C THR A 108 -14.71 6.21 -2.74
N ASN A 109 -15.64 6.95 -2.15
CA ASN A 109 -15.35 7.77 -0.98
C ASN A 109 -15.22 6.87 0.25
N ASP A 110 -14.29 7.18 1.14
CA ASP A 110 -14.19 6.48 2.41
C ASP A 110 -15.40 6.86 3.28
N PRO A 111 -16.23 5.90 3.74
CA PRO A 111 -17.35 6.21 4.62
C PRO A 111 -16.92 6.83 5.97
N GLN A 112 -15.62 6.82 6.28
CA GLN A 112 -15.03 7.42 7.47
C GLN A 112 -14.41 8.81 7.24
N GLU A 113 -14.22 9.25 5.98
CA GLU A 113 -13.88 10.65 5.67
C GLU A 113 -15.14 11.50 5.87
N LYS A 114 -15.21 12.18 7.03
CA LYS A 114 -16.23 13.19 7.33
C LYS A 114 -15.79 14.57 6.87
#